data_AF-A0A359FYU7-F1
#
_entry.id   AF-A0A359FYU7-F1
#
_cell.length_a   1.000
_cell.length_b   1.000
_cell.length_c   1.000
_cell.angle_alpha   90.00
_cell.angle_beta   90.00
_cell.angle_gamma   90.00
#
_symmetry.space_group_name_H-M   'P 1'
#
loop_
_entity.id
_entity.type
_entity.pdbx_description
1 polymer ?
#
loop_
_entity_poly.entity_id
_entity_poly.type
_entity_poly.pdbx_seq_one_letter_code
_entity_poly.pdbx_strand_id
1 'polypeptide(L)'
;RNSSIDEKSAEIWVNELRLSDFNEQGGWAANSRMNVKLADLGSVSVAGRASTVGFGSIDQSVTERSQENFYQYDVATSLELGKFIGPESRLSIPFYAGISEQVASPEYYPLDPDIPLEVALDNAGSKSERDSIREMSQDYTKRKSINFTNV
;
A
#
# COMPACT_ATOMS: atom_id res chain seq x y z
N ARG A 1 -11.29 -43.10 3.69
CA ARG A 1 -10.24 -43.39 4.70
C ARG A 1 -10.63 -44.66 5.45
N ASN A 2 -9.73 -45.65 5.60
CA ASN A 2 -10.01 -46.80 6.46
C ASN A 2 -9.77 -46.40 7.93
N SER A 3 -10.77 -46.60 8.79
CA SER A 3 -10.73 -46.27 10.23
C SER A 3 -10.83 -47.50 11.14
N SER A 4 -10.66 -48.72 10.60
CA SER A 4 -10.51 -49.95 11.40
C SER A 4 -9.16 -50.64 11.12
N ILE A 5 -8.80 -51.59 11.99
CA ILE A 5 -7.58 -52.41 11.90
C ILE A 5 -7.69 -53.51 10.82
N ASP A 6 -8.90 -53.77 10.33
CA ASP A 6 -9.15 -54.80 9.33
C ASP A 6 -8.78 -54.31 7.93
N GLU A 7 -8.20 -55.21 7.14
CA GLU A 7 -7.87 -54.94 5.74
C GLU A 7 -9.13 -54.79 4.90
N LYS A 8 -9.19 -53.69 4.13
CA LYS A 8 -10.29 -53.40 3.20
C LYS A 8 -9.70 -53.14 1.83
N SER A 9 -10.22 -53.83 0.82
CA SER A 9 -9.90 -53.58 -0.59
C SER A 9 -10.99 -52.70 -1.20
N ALA A 10 -10.59 -51.65 -1.92
CA ALA A 10 -11.49 -50.75 -2.62
C ALA A 10 -10.86 -50.29 -3.93
N GLU A 11 -11.70 -50.12 -4.95
CA GLU A 11 -11.32 -49.51 -6.22
C GLU A 11 -11.97 -48.11 -6.27
N ILE A 12 -11.14 -47.07 -6.28
CA ILE A 12 -11.60 -45.68 -6.21
C ILE A 12 -11.32 -45.01 -7.54
N TRP A 13 -12.39 -44.63 -8.23
CA TRP A 13 -12.33 -43.85 -9.45
C TRP A 13 -12.62 -42.39 -9.12
N VAL A 14 -11.69 -41.50 -9.46
CA VAL A 14 -11.86 -40.05 -9.34
C VAL A 14 -11.81 -39.47 -10.75
N ASN A 15 -12.80 -38.65 -11.10
CA ASN A 15 -12.93 -38.08 -12.44
C ASN A 15 -12.08 -36.81 -12.60
N GLU A 16 -12.48 -35.70 -11.97
CA GLU A 16 -11.84 -34.39 -12.14
C GLU A 16 -11.87 -33.58 -10.85
N LEU A 17 -10.76 -32.86 -10.60
CA LEU A 17 -10.65 -31.83 -9.57
C LEU A 17 -10.50 -30.48 -10.27
N ARG A 18 -11.55 -29.66 -10.22
CA ARG A 18 -11.53 -28.29 -10.75
C ARG A 18 -11.89 -27.29 -9.66
N LEU A 19 -11.25 -26.13 -9.71
CA LEU A 19 -11.71 -24.96 -8.97
C LEU A 19 -12.88 -24.34 -9.75
N SER A 20 -14.00 -24.11 -9.09
CA SER A 20 -15.13 -23.37 -9.65
C SER A 20 -15.31 -22.06 -8.90
N ASP A 21 -15.90 -21.07 -9.58
CA ASP A 21 -16.26 -19.76 -9.03
C ASP A 21 -15.06 -18.93 -8.54
N PHE A 22 -14.63 -17.98 -9.37
CA PHE A 22 -13.61 -17.02 -8.99
C PHE A 22 -14.22 -15.85 -8.22
N ASN A 23 -13.46 -15.27 -7.30
CA ASN A 23 -13.85 -14.02 -6.67
C ASN A 23 -13.75 -12.89 -7.71
N GLU A 24 -14.88 -12.43 -8.23
CA GLU A 24 -14.98 -11.35 -9.22
C GLU A 24 -15.14 -9.96 -8.57
N GLN A 25 -14.88 -9.83 -7.26
CA GLN A 25 -14.93 -8.53 -6.58
C GLN A 25 -14.01 -7.52 -7.27
N GLY A 26 -14.61 -6.42 -7.70
CA GLY A 26 -13.87 -5.30 -8.30
C GLY A 26 -13.21 -4.46 -7.21
N GLY A 27 -12.02 -3.94 -7.52
CA GLY A 27 -11.40 -2.89 -6.74
C GLY A 27 -11.55 -1.52 -7.40
N TRP A 28 -11.23 -0.47 -6.63
CA TRP A 28 -11.14 0.89 -7.16
C TRP A 28 -9.73 1.43 -6.96
N ALA A 29 -9.40 2.47 -7.72
CA ALA A 29 -8.21 3.27 -7.49
C ALA A 29 -8.50 4.75 -7.69
N ALA A 30 -7.81 5.58 -6.92
CA ALA A 30 -7.86 7.02 -7.00
C ALA A 30 -6.45 7.58 -7.02
N ASN A 31 -6.20 8.50 -7.95
CA ASN A 31 -4.96 9.28 -8.01
C ASN A 31 -5.31 10.76 -7.94
N SER A 32 -4.57 11.50 -7.12
CA SER A 32 -4.73 12.93 -6.94
C SER A 32 -3.38 13.62 -7.01
N ARG A 33 -3.35 14.81 -7.63
CA ARG A 33 -2.14 15.64 -7.70
C ARG A 33 -2.50 17.10 -7.69
N MET A 34 -1.81 17.87 -6.85
CA MET A 34 -1.97 19.31 -6.72
C MET A 34 -0.58 19.96 -6.76
N ASN A 35 -0.42 21.01 -7.56
CA ASN A 35 0.82 21.78 -7.59
C ASN A 35 0.46 23.26 -7.43
N VAL A 36 1.08 23.93 -6.46
CA VAL A 36 0.87 25.34 -6.14
C VAL A 36 2.17 26.08 -6.37
N LYS A 37 2.12 27.16 -7.16
CA LYS A 37 3.26 28.04 -7.40
C LYS A 37 3.10 29.32 -6.56
N LEU A 38 4.13 29.64 -5.78
CA LEU A 38 4.20 30.81 -4.90
C LEU A 38 5.00 31.93 -5.57
N ALA A 39 4.65 32.29 -6.81
CA ALA A 39 5.38 33.26 -7.63
C ALA A 39 6.90 33.00 -7.65
N ASP A 40 7.71 33.94 -7.14
CA ASP A 40 9.17 33.88 -7.06
C ASP A 40 9.70 33.15 -5.82
N LEU A 41 8.83 32.85 -4.85
CA LEU A 41 9.20 32.18 -3.60
C LEU A 41 9.41 30.69 -3.78
N GLY A 42 8.72 30.05 -4.72
CA GLY A 42 8.89 28.63 -5.00
C GLY A 42 7.59 27.89 -5.33
N SER A 43 7.54 26.61 -4.98
CA SER A 43 6.40 25.74 -5.27
C SER A 43 6.18 24.66 -4.20
N VAL A 44 4.94 24.21 -4.09
CA VAL A 44 4.51 23.07 -3.26
C VAL A 44 3.76 22.10 -4.16
N SER A 45 4.11 20.83 -4.08
CA SER A 45 3.50 19.72 -4.81
C SER A 45 2.98 18.69 -3.83
N VAL A 46 1.75 18.25 -4.03
CA VAL A 46 1.11 17.19 -3.25
C VAL A 46 0.61 16.13 -4.22
N ALA A 47 0.84 14.86 -3.91
CA ALA A 47 0.30 13.73 -4.63
C ALA A 47 -0.29 12.72 -3.65
N GLY A 48 -1.33 12.00 -4.08
CA GLY A 48 -1.94 10.94 -3.31
C GLY A 48 -2.42 9.83 -4.24
N ARG A 49 -2.21 8.58 -3.83
CA ARG A 49 -2.65 7.39 -4.55
C ARG A 49 -3.29 6.43 -3.56
N ALA A 50 -4.44 5.88 -3.94
CA ALA A 50 -5.10 4.82 -3.22
C ALA A 50 -5.60 3.76 -4.19
N SER A 51 -5.51 2.49 -3.84
CA SER A 51 -6.17 1.40 -4.55
C SER A 51 -6.54 0.28 -3.60
N THR A 52 -7.61 -0.44 -3.91
CA THR A 52 -8.03 -1.60 -3.12
C THR A 52 -7.66 -2.91 -3.78
N VAL A 53 -7.78 -3.98 -2.99
CA VAL A 53 -7.82 -5.35 -3.49
C VAL A 53 -8.81 -5.46 -4.66
N GLY A 54 -8.45 -6.26 -5.66
CA GLY A 54 -9.23 -6.48 -6.88
C GLY A 54 -9.06 -5.40 -7.94
N PHE A 55 -8.34 -4.29 -7.68
CA PHE A 55 -8.04 -3.29 -8.70
C PHE A 55 -6.96 -3.82 -9.66
N GLY A 56 -7.17 -3.60 -10.96
CA GLY A 56 -6.25 -4.01 -12.01
C GLY A 56 -6.68 -3.53 -13.40
N SER A 57 -5.82 -3.73 -14.39
CA SER A 57 -6.11 -3.46 -15.80
C SER A 57 -7.08 -4.50 -16.39
N ILE A 58 -7.73 -4.18 -17.51
CA ILE A 58 -8.76 -5.03 -18.14
C ILE A 58 -8.20 -6.36 -18.63
N ASP A 59 -6.94 -6.37 -19.04
CA ASP A 59 -6.20 -7.53 -19.54
C ASP A 59 -5.67 -8.45 -18.44
N GLN A 60 -5.73 -8.03 -17.16
CA GLN A 60 -5.28 -8.86 -16.05
C GLN A 60 -6.31 -9.92 -15.67
N SER A 61 -5.85 -11.16 -15.54
CA SER A 61 -6.62 -12.25 -14.95
C SER A 61 -6.91 -12.01 -13.47
N VAL A 62 -7.86 -12.75 -12.90
CA VAL A 62 -8.28 -12.58 -11.49
C VAL A 62 -7.10 -12.71 -10.52
N THR A 63 -6.15 -13.60 -10.80
CA THR A 63 -4.96 -13.84 -9.97
C THR A 63 -3.88 -12.75 -10.09
N GLU A 64 -3.92 -11.94 -11.15
CA GLU A 64 -2.94 -10.88 -11.42
C GLU A 64 -3.38 -9.50 -10.91
N ARG A 65 -4.64 -9.36 -10.50
CA ARG A 65 -5.17 -8.14 -9.88
C ARG A 65 -4.55 -7.91 -8.51
N SER A 66 -4.65 -6.67 -8.01
CA SER A 66 -4.10 -6.31 -6.70
C SER A 66 -4.66 -7.23 -5.61
N GLN A 67 -3.78 -7.83 -4.83
CA GLN A 67 -4.12 -8.59 -3.61
C GLN A 67 -3.82 -7.77 -2.35
N GLU A 68 -3.62 -6.47 -2.51
CA GLU A 68 -3.35 -5.54 -1.42
C GLU A 68 -4.14 -4.24 -1.56
N ASN A 69 -4.45 -3.65 -0.40
CA ASN A 69 -4.88 -2.27 -0.30
C ASN A 69 -3.65 -1.38 -0.20
N PHE A 70 -3.54 -0.41 -1.10
CA PHE A 70 -2.39 0.48 -1.22
C PHE A 70 -2.81 1.91 -0.95
N TYR A 71 -2.06 2.61 -0.10
CA TYR A 71 -2.24 4.02 0.20
C TYR A 71 -0.89 4.73 0.19
N GLN A 72 -0.79 5.82 -0.56
CA GLN A 72 0.42 6.63 -0.62
C GLN A 72 0.04 8.11 -0.63
N TYR A 73 0.81 8.92 0.09
CA TYR A 73 0.78 10.36 -0.06
C TYR A 73 2.21 10.93 -0.09
N ASP A 74 2.39 11.97 -0.89
CA ASP A 74 3.64 12.65 -1.10
C ASP A 74 3.43 14.16 -1.02
N VAL A 75 4.28 14.85 -0.27
CA VAL A 75 4.31 16.31 -0.20
C VAL A 75 5.74 16.74 -0.45
N ALA A 76 5.96 17.61 -1.42
CA ALA A 76 7.26 18.15 -1.77
C ALA A 76 7.19 19.66 -1.93
N THR A 77 8.18 20.36 -1.39
CA THR A 77 8.25 21.80 -1.34
C THR A 77 9.63 22.23 -1.81
N SER A 78 9.67 23.18 -2.72
CA SER A 78 10.90 23.82 -3.22
C SER A 78 10.76 25.32 -3.03
N LEU A 79 11.61 25.91 -2.19
CA LEU A 79 11.55 27.32 -1.80
C LEU A 79 12.89 28.02 -2.05
N GLU A 80 12.81 29.29 -2.38
CA GLU A 80 13.93 30.21 -2.44
C GLU A 80 13.94 31.06 -1.16
N LEU A 81 14.61 30.58 -0.11
CA LEU A 81 14.56 31.23 1.21
C LEU A 81 15.19 32.63 1.21
N GLY A 82 16.10 32.91 0.27
CA GLY A 82 16.67 34.24 0.06
C GLY A 82 15.62 35.33 -0.24
N LYS A 83 14.48 34.96 -0.82
CA LYS A 83 13.39 35.92 -1.11
C LYS A 83 12.70 36.46 0.15
N PHE A 84 12.79 35.79 1.29
CA PHE A 84 12.21 36.27 2.56
C PHE A 84 12.98 37.46 3.17
N ILE A 85 14.27 37.60 2.85
CA ILE A 85 15.15 38.65 3.39
C ILE A 85 15.04 39.95 2.56
N GLY A 86 14.32 39.89 1.43
CA GLY A 86 14.08 41.01 0.54
C GLY A 86 14.92 40.94 -0.75
N PRO A 87 14.38 41.43 -1.88
CA PRO A 87 15.02 41.30 -3.19
C PRO A 87 16.38 42.01 -3.30
N GLU A 88 16.63 43.02 -2.46
CA GLU A 88 17.89 43.79 -2.48
C GLU A 88 19.09 43.02 -1.91
N SER A 89 18.84 42.02 -1.06
CA SER A 89 19.91 41.21 -0.46
C SER A 89 20.69 40.38 -1.48
N ARG A 90 20.10 40.13 -2.66
CA ARG A 90 20.63 39.27 -3.74
C ARG A 90 21.06 37.88 -3.28
N LEU A 91 20.60 37.45 -2.10
CA LEU A 91 20.92 36.16 -1.53
C LEU A 91 20.06 35.08 -2.20
N SER A 92 20.67 33.95 -2.55
CA SER A 92 19.96 32.77 -3.01
C SER A 92 20.24 31.60 -2.08
N ILE A 93 19.17 31.05 -1.50
CA ILE A 93 19.20 29.86 -0.64
C ILE A 93 18.09 28.92 -1.13
N PRO A 94 18.40 28.06 -2.13
CA PRO A 94 17.49 27.03 -2.59
C PRO A 94 17.31 25.96 -1.51
N PHE A 95 16.06 25.76 -1.10
CA PHE A 95 15.64 24.80 -0.10
C PHE A 95 14.64 23.81 -0.69
N TYR A 96 14.86 22.53 -0.44
CA TYR A 96 13.94 21.46 -0.78
C TYR A 96 13.59 20.66 0.47
N ALA A 97 12.30 20.38 0.64
CA ALA A 97 11.82 19.45 1.64
C ALA A 97 10.74 18.54 1.05
N GLY A 98 10.78 17.26 1.39
CA GLY A 98 9.79 16.29 0.96
C GLY A 98 9.48 15.27 2.04
N ILE A 99 8.22 14.86 2.10
CA ILE A 99 7.76 13.70 2.87
C ILE A 99 6.92 12.80 1.96
N SER A 100 7.14 11.51 2.10
CA SER A 100 6.42 10.47 1.39
C SER A 100 6.13 9.35 2.36
N GLU A 101 4.90 8.87 2.37
CA GLU A 101 4.48 7.73 3.18
C GLU A 101 3.61 6.81 2.34
N GLN A 102 3.91 5.52 2.45
CA GLN A 102 3.33 4.45 1.66
C GLN A 102 2.98 3.32 2.62
N VAL A 103 1.75 2.81 2.49
CA VAL A 103 1.23 1.68 3.26
C VAL A 103 0.59 0.70 2.28
N ALA A 104 1.06 -0.54 2.27
CA ALA A 104 0.43 -1.64 1.55
C ALA A 104 -0.02 -2.71 2.57
N SER A 105 -1.30 -3.08 2.50
CA SER A 105 -1.92 -4.07 3.40
C SER A 105 -2.44 -5.24 2.57
N PRO A 106 -1.95 -6.48 2.77
CA PRO A 106 -2.42 -7.63 2.03
C PRO A 106 -3.88 -7.98 2.40
N GLU A 107 -4.60 -8.60 1.47
CA GLU A 107 -5.95 -9.13 1.70
C GLU A 107 -5.95 -10.24 2.76
N TYR A 108 -4.96 -11.14 2.67
CA TYR A 108 -4.82 -12.31 3.53
C TYR A 108 -3.70 -12.12 4.55
N TYR A 109 -3.82 -12.84 5.67
CA TYR A 109 -2.83 -12.79 6.74
C TYR A 109 -1.54 -13.50 6.29
N PRO A 110 -0.36 -12.85 6.27
CA PRO A 110 0.85 -13.46 5.72
C PRO A 110 1.33 -14.73 6.44
N LEU A 111 0.98 -14.90 7.71
CA LEU A 111 1.31 -16.12 8.48
C LEU A 111 0.27 -17.23 8.33
N ASP A 112 -0.96 -16.90 7.92
CA ASP A 112 -2.04 -17.84 7.65
C ASP A 112 -2.83 -17.37 6.41
N PRO A 113 -2.35 -17.70 5.19
CA PRO A 113 -2.85 -17.11 3.95
C PRO A 113 -4.27 -17.56 3.60
N ASP A 114 -4.84 -18.52 4.33
CA ASP A 114 -6.23 -18.94 4.16
C ASP A 114 -7.22 -18.02 4.89
N ILE A 115 -6.72 -17.11 5.76
CA ILE A 115 -7.53 -16.21 6.59
C ILE A 115 -7.38 -14.76 6.11
N PRO A 116 -8.48 -14.02 5.84
CA PRO A 116 -8.40 -12.59 5.58
C PRO A 116 -7.76 -11.82 6.73
N LEU A 117 -6.91 -10.85 6.44
CA LEU A 117 -6.20 -10.07 7.45
C LEU A 117 -7.17 -9.36 8.42
N GLU A 118 -8.30 -8.86 7.90
CA GLU A 118 -9.34 -8.24 8.73
C GLU A 118 -9.91 -9.22 9.77
N VAL A 119 -10.18 -10.46 9.37
CA VAL A 119 -10.65 -11.53 10.27
C VAL A 119 -9.59 -11.84 11.33
N ALA A 120 -8.31 -11.92 10.96
CA ALA A 120 -7.23 -12.13 11.92
C ALA A 120 -7.11 -10.98 12.93
N LEU A 121 -7.30 -9.74 12.48
CA LEU A 121 -7.26 -8.54 13.34
C LEU A 121 -8.47 -8.46 14.29
N ASP A 122 -9.64 -8.90 13.87
CA ASP A 122 -10.86 -8.89 14.67
C ASP A 122 -10.91 -10.02 15.71
N ASN A 123 -10.25 -11.15 15.42
CA ASN A 123 -10.10 -12.27 16.34
C ASN A 123 -8.91 -12.15 17.30
N ALA A 124 -8.14 -11.06 17.23
CA ALA A 124 -7.03 -10.82 18.15
C ALA A 124 -7.53 -10.70 19.60
N GLY A 125 -6.88 -11.41 20.54
CA GLY A 125 -7.28 -11.47 21.94
C GLY A 125 -7.03 -10.18 22.72
N SER A 126 -6.23 -9.26 22.18
CA SER A 126 -6.00 -7.94 22.77
C SER A 126 -5.66 -6.87 21.72
N LYS A 127 -5.75 -5.60 22.11
CA LYS A 127 -5.31 -4.48 21.26
C LYS A 127 -3.82 -4.57 20.90
N SER A 128 -2.97 -4.98 21.84
CA SER A 128 -1.53 -5.13 21.61
C SER A 128 -1.24 -6.20 20.56
N GLU A 129 -1.97 -7.31 20.61
CA GLU A 129 -1.85 -8.39 19.63
C GLU A 129 -2.34 -7.94 18.25
N ARG A 130 -3.48 -7.25 18.19
CA ARG A 130 -4.01 -6.67 16.95
C ARG A 130 -3.03 -5.71 16.28
N ASP A 131 -2.38 -4.85 17.06
CA ASP A 131 -1.41 -3.89 16.54
C ASP A 131 -0.13 -4.60 16.07
N SER A 132 0.31 -5.65 16.78
CA SER A 132 1.41 -6.52 16.35
C SER A 132 1.10 -7.23 15.03
N ILE A 133 -0.08 -7.83 14.89
CA ILE A 133 -0.52 -8.50 13.65
C ILE A 133 -0.51 -7.51 12.49
N ARG A 134 -1.05 -6.30 12.71
CA ARG A 134 -1.07 -5.26 11.69
C ARG A 134 0.34 -4.87 11.25
N GLU A 135 1.20 -4.52 12.19
CA GLU A 135 2.56 -4.05 11.91
C GLU A 135 3.40 -5.12 11.19
N MET A 136 3.25 -6.39 11.57
CA MET A 136 3.94 -7.49 10.91
C MET A 136 3.41 -7.82 9.51
N SER A 137 2.15 -7.47 9.23
CA SER A 137 1.51 -7.82 7.96
C SER A 137 1.59 -6.72 6.91
N GLN A 138 1.74 -5.46 7.32
CA GLN A 138 1.75 -4.31 6.43
C GLN A 138 3.16 -3.96 5.96
N ASP A 139 3.32 -3.65 4.68
CA ASP A 139 4.51 -2.94 4.20
C ASP A 139 4.32 -1.44 4.45
N TYR A 140 5.18 -0.88 5.30
CA TYR A 140 5.18 0.52 5.66
C TYR A 140 6.50 1.17 5.27
N THR A 141 6.45 2.14 4.37
CA THR A 141 7.61 2.93 3.97
C THR A 141 7.36 4.42 4.20
N LYS A 142 8.24 5.06 4.96
CA LYS A 142 8.21 6.51 5.19
C LYS A 142 9.55 7.13 4.81
N ARG A 143 9.53 8.11 3.90
CA ARG A 143 10.70 8.84 3.44
C ARG A 143 10.56 10.31 3.79
N LYS A 144 11.63 10.89 4.32
CA LYS A 144 11.76 12.33 4.55
C LYS A 144 13.05 12.79 3.90
N SER A 145 13.00 13.90 3.18
CA SER A 145 14.15 14.48 2.51
C SER A 145 14.18 15.98 2.81
N ILE A 146 15.36 16.47 3.18
CA ILE A 146 15.62 17.89 3.35
C ILE A 146 16.96 18.15 2.66
N ASN A 147 17.02 19.16 1.79
CA ASN A 147 18.20 19.49 1.03
C ASN A 147 18.36 21.01 0.90
N PHE A 148 19.59 21.49 1.07
CA PHE A 148 20.02 22.84 0.78
C PHE A 148 21.06 22.76 -0.32
N THR A 149 20.81 23.44 -1.45
CA THR A 149 21.76 23.42 -2.57
C THR A 149 22.63 24.66 -2.51
N ASN A 150 23.96 24.48 -2.61
CA ASN A 150 24.91 25.57 -2.81
C ASN A 150 25.03 26.56 -1.63
N VAL A 151 25.01 26.04 -0.40
CA VAL A 151 25.32 26.79 0.84
C VAL A 151 26.82 27.01 1.01
#